data_AF-A0A919HX34-F1
#
_entry.id   AF-A0A919HX34-F1
#
_cell.length_a   1.000
_cell.length_b   1.000
_cell.length_c   1.000
_cell.angle_alpha   90.00
_cell.angle_beta   90.00
_cell.angle_gamma   90.00
#
_symmetry.space_group_name_H-M   'P 1'
#
loop_
_entity.id
_entity.type
_entity.pdbx_description
1 polymer ?
#
loop_
_entity_poly.entity_id
_entity_poly.type
_entity_poly.pdbx_seq_one_letter_code
_entity_poly.pdbx_strand_id
1 'polypeptide(L)'
;MLAGRAGHPALRPGLASETFCQLDQAIVSPDGGGFSAATDIALANLGLTRRVVLSVPHFLFMLETLRNSDLVAVLPERLVRAERAGSRRAAAGGRRL
;
A
#
# COMPACT_ATOMS: atom_id res chain seq x y z
N MET A 1 -5.52 -5.16 3.01
CA MET A 1 -4.52 -5.93 2.21
C MET A 1 -3.25 -5.11 2.13
N LEU A 2 -2.07 -5.70 2.34
CA LEU A 2 -0.80 -5.01 2.13
C LEU A 2 -0.48 -4.92 0.63
N ALA A 3 -0.10 -3.75 0.15
CA ALA A 3 0.22 -3.49 -1.25
C ALA A 3 1.47 -2.60 -1.39
N GLY A 4 2.15 -2.73 -2.53
CA GLY A 4 3.29 -1.94 -2.99
C GLY A 4 3.46 -2.13 -4.49
N ARG A 5 4.50 -1.55 -5.11
CA ARG A 5 4.76 -1.77 -6.55
C ARG A 5 4.91 -3.25 -6.92
N ALA A 6 4.72 -3.52 -8.21
CA ALA A 6 5.12 -4.79 -8.78
C ALA A 6 6.63 -5.04 -8.54
N GLY A 7 6.98 -6.26 -8.14
CA GLY A 7 8.36 -6.63 -7.86
C GLY A 7 8.96 -5.94 -6.62
N HIS A 8 8.14 -5.48 -5.68
CA HIS A 8 8.64 -4.88 -4.45
C HIS A 8 9.51 -5.87 -3.65
N PRO A 9 10.77 -5.54 -3.31
CA PRO A 9 11.76 -6.49 -2.81
C PRO A 9 11.38 -7.14 -1.48
N ALA A 10 10.65 -6.41 -0.63
CA ALA A 10 10.23 -6.89 0.68
C ALA A 10 8.85 -7.60 0.71
N LEU A 11 8.03 -7.49 -0.35
CA LEU A 11 6.67 -8.03 -0.33
C LEU A 11 6.66 -9.49 -0.80
N ARG A 12 6.70 -10.41 0.17
CA ARG A 12 6.64 -11.86 -0.02
C ARG A 12 5.50 -12.50 0.79
N PRO A 13 4.96 -13.64 0.35
CA PRO A 13 4.01 -14.41 1.16
C PRO A 13 4.59 -14.73 2.55
N GLY A 14 3.75 -14.64 3.59
CA GLY A 14 4.18 -14.93 4.97
C GLY A 14 5.07 -13.86 5.62
N LEU A 15 5.01 -12.61 5.16
CA LEU A 15 5.72 -11.49 5.79
C LEU A 15 5.39 -11.40 7.29
N ALA A 16 6.41 -11.44 8.14
CA ALA A 16 6.26 -11.29 9.58
C ALA A 16 5.84 -9.87 9.97
N SER A 17 5.08 -9.74 11.07
CA SER A 17 4.58 -8.46 11.57
C SER A 17 5.69 -7.47 11.90
N GLU A 18 6.82 -7.95 12.43
CA GLU A 18 8.00 -7.15 12.74
C GLU A 18 8.64 -6.62 11.47
N THR A 19 8.76 -7.45 10.41
CA THR A 19 9.28 -6.99 9.12
C THR A 19 8.35 -5.96 8.49
N PHE A 20 7.03 -6.18 8.56
CA PHE A 20 6.04 -5.20 8.12
C PHE A 20 6.23 -3.84 8.82
N CYS A 21 6.48 -3.84 10.13
CA CYS A 21 6.71 -2.64 10.91
C CYS A 21 7.97 -1.85 10.51
N GLN A 22 8.97 -2.52 9.93
CA GLN A 22 10.21 -1.89 9.46
C GLN A 22 10.11 -1.27 8.05
N LEU A 23 9.05 -1.57 7.29
CA LEU A 23 8.86 -0.98 5.97
C LEU A 23 8.42 0.47 6.09
N ASP A 24 8.90 1.32 5.18
CA ASP A 24 8.39 2.69 5.04
C ASP A 24 6.98 2.64 4.43
N GLN A 25 6.00 3.14 5.18
CA GLN A 25 4.59 3.02 4.84
C GLN A 25 3.98 4.37 4.50
N ALA A 26 3.06 4.34 3.54
CA ALA A 26 2.16 5.45 3.23
C ALA A 26 0.76 5.15 3.75
N ILE A 27 0.03 6.18 4.16
CA ILE A 27 -1.39 6.07 4.53
C ILE A 27 -2.25 7.09 3.78
N VAL A 28 -3.54 6.80 3.72
CA VAL A 28 -4.54 7.75 3.21
C VAL A 28 -5.17 8.46 4.39
N SER A 29 -5.07 9.79 4.41
CA SER A 29 -5.75 10.67 5.36
C SER A 29 -6.50 11.72 4.55
N PRO A 30 -7.85 11.63 4.43
CA PRO A 30 -8.63 12.62 3.68
C PRO A 30 -8.42 14.06 4.16
N ASP A 31 -8.17 14.24 5.46
CA ASP A 31 -7.91 15.55 6.07
C ASP A 31 -6.43 15.99 5.96
N GLY A 32 -5.58 15.21 5.28
CA GLY A 32 -4.23 15.59 4.87
C GLY A 32 -3.15 15.63 5.96
N GLY A 33 -3.49 15.33 7.23
CA GLY A 33 -2.56 15.46 8.36
C GLY A 33 -2.47 14.26 9.28
N GLY A 34 -3.30 13.23 9.09
CA GLY A 34 -3.25 12.01 9.91
C GLY A 34 -2.07 11.14 9.53
N PHE A 35 -1.36 10.62 10.55
CA PHE A 35 -0.32 9.58 10.44
C PHE A 35 -0.70 8.31 11.21
N SER A 36 -1.97 8.20 11.60
CA SER A 36 -2.54 7.06 12.33
C SER A 36 -3.83 6.58 11.68
N ALA A 37 -4.05 5.27 11.71
CA ALA A 37 -5.18 4.56 11.14
C ALA A 37 -5.51 3.32 12.00
N ALA A 38 -6.59 2.62 11.68
CA ALA A 38 -7.00 1.39 12.39
C ALA A 38 -5.89 0.32 12.46
N THR A 39 -4.97 0.30 11.48
CA THR A 39 -3.78 -0.57 11.51
C THR A 39 -2.87 -0.25 12.68
N ASP A 40 -2.68 1.01 13.05
CA ASP A 40 -1.81 1.42 14.16
C ASP A 40 -2.38 0.96 15.50
N ILE A 41 -3.70 1.03 15.68
CA ILE A 41 -4.38 0.49 16.86
C ILE A 41 -4.17 -1.03 16.96
N ALA A 42 -4.33 -1.74 15.84
CA ALA A 42 -4.14 -3.19 15.81
C ALA A 42 -2.70 -3.59 16.13
N LEU A 43 -1.70 -2.86 15.63
CA LEU A 43 -0.29 -3.09 15.95
C LEU A 43 0.03 -2.76 17.41
N ALA A 44 -0.52 -1.66 17.94
CA ALA A 44 -0.31 -1.25 19.33
C ALA A 44 -0.80 -2.30 20.32
N ASN A 45 -1.93 -2.97 20.03
CA ASN A 45 -2.43 -4.09 20.83
C ASN A 45 -1.49 -5.31 20.84
N LEU A 46 -0.55 -5.38 19.90
CA LEU A 46 0.51 -6.38 19.83
C LEU A 46 1.86 -5.87 20.34
N GLY A 47 1.92 -4.65 20.89
CA GLY A 47 3.16 -4.01 21.31
C GLY A 47 4.07 -3.56 20.16
N LEU A 48 3.52 -3.42 18.95
CA LEU A 48 4.25 -3.05 17.74
C LEU A 48 3.91 -1.64 17.26
N THR A 49 4.85 -1.02 16.56
CA THR A 49 4.67 0.26 15.87
C THR A 49 5.24 0.16 14.46
N ARG A 50 4.70 0.92 13.51
CA ARG A 50 5.18 0.95 12.12
C ARG A 50 5.73 2.32 11.74
N ARG A 51 6.50 2.36 10.64
CA ARG A 51 7.05 3.60 10.07
C ARG A 51 6.11 4.20 9.03
N VAL A 52 5.23 5.12 9.42
CA VAL A 52 4.45 5.91 8.46
C VAL A 52 5.25 7.15 8.06
N VAL A 53 5.71 7.21 6.80
CA VAL A 53 6.57 8.29 6.29
C VAL A 53 5.86 9.24 5.34
N LEU A 54 4.65 8.87 4.88
CA LEU A 54 3.88 9.67 3.94
C LEU A 54 2.39 9.55 4.24
N SER A 55 1.70 10.69 4.21
CA SER A 55 0.24 10.78 4.26
C SER A 55 -0.25 11.43 2.97
N VAL A 56 -1.23 10.81 2.30
CA VAL A 56 -1.80 11.31 1.05
C VAL A 56 -3.31 11.50 1.17
N PRO A 57 -3.92 12.45 0.44
CA PRO A 57 -5.33 12.77 0.62
C PRO A 57 -6.28 11.71 0.03
N HIS A 58 -5.88 11.03 -1.05
CA HIS A 58 -6.78 10.17 -1.82
C HIS A 58 -6.10 8.90 -2.35
N PHE A 59 -6.89 7.86 -2.59
CA PHE A 59 -6.40 6.57 -3.08
C PHE A 59 -5.75 6.63 -4.45
N LEU A 60 -6.16 7.53 -5.35
CA LEU A 60 -5.51 7.67 -6.66
C LEU A 60 -4.05 8.13 -6.53
N PHE A 61 -3.78 9.09 -5.63
CA PHE A 61 -2.42 9.49 -5.30
C PHE A 61 -1.64 8.34 -4.67
N MET A 62 -2.24 7.62 -3.72
CA MET A 62 -1.63 6.44 -3.11
C MET A 62 -1.18 5.42 -4.16
N LEU A 63 -2.04 5.10 -5.14
CA LEU A 63 -1.70 4.14 -6.18
C LEU A 63 -0.51 4.58 -7.03
N GLU A 64 -0.46 5.87 -7.39
CA GLU A 64 0.67 6.43 -8.15
C GLU A 64 1.95 6.47 -7.33
N THR A 65 1.87 6.84 -6.04
CA THR A 65 2.98 6.78 -5.10
C THR A 65 3.55 5.36 -5.00
N LEU A 66 2.70 4.35 -4.80
CA LEU A 66 3.15 2.97 -4.67
C LEU A 66 3.81 2.46 -5.94
N ARG A 67 3.34 2.86 -7.13
CA ARG A 67 3.93 2.44 -8.42
C ARG A 67 5.36 2.96 -8.60
N ASN A 68 5.67 4.13 -8.05
CA ASN A 68 6.93 4.84 -8.27
C ASN A 68 7.86 4.85 -7.04
N SER A 69 7.61 4.01 -6.03
CA SER A 69 8.42 3.96 -4.81
C SER A 69 8.50 2.56 -4.20
N ASP A 70 9.38 2.39 -3.21
CA ASP A 70 9.42 1.23 -2.32
C ASP A 70 8.56 1.44 -1.06
N LEU A 71 7.57 2.33 -1.12
CA LEU A 71 6.59 2.45 -0.06
C LEU A 71 5.58 1.30 -0.14
N VAL A 72 5.02 0.98 1.01
CA VAL A 72 3.89 0.04 1.13
C VAL A 72 2.68 0.71 1.78
N ALA A 73 1.49 0.20 1.52
CA ALA A 73 0.27 0.67 2.17
C ALA A 73 -0.70 -0.47 2.47
N VAL A 74 -1.47 -0.29 3.55
CA VAL A 74 -2.63 -1.15 3.83
C VAL A 74 -3.85 -0.55 3.12
N LEU A 75 -4.34 -1.26 2.10
CA LEU A 75 -5.44 -0.81 1.25
C LEU A 75 -6.68 -1.70 1.37
N PRO A 76 -7.88 -1.17 1.08
CA PRO A 76 -9.09 -1.97 0.91
C PRO A 76 -8.90 -3.02 -0.17
N GLU A 77 -9.30 -4.26 0.11
CA GLU A 77 -9.10 -5.37 -0.82
C GLU A 77 -9.80 -5.15 -2.17
N ARG A 78 -11.00 -4.54 -2.15
CA ARG A 78 -11.74 -4.20 -3.37
C ARG A 78 -10.96 -3.27 -4.30
N LEU A 79 -10.24 -2.29 -3.74
CA LEU A 79 -9.39 -1.39 -4.50
C LEU A 79 -8.24 -2.16 -5.18
N VAL A 80 -7.53 -2.99 -4.41
CA VAL A 80 -6.41 -3.78 -4.94
C VAL A 80 -6.87 -4.76 -6.05
N ARG A 81 -8.06 -5.37 -5.88
CA ARG A 81 -8.65 -6.24 -6.90
C ARG A 81 -9.01 -5.48 -8.17
N ALA A 82 -9.61 -4.30 -8.05
CA ALA A 82 -9.95 -3.44 -9.18
C ALA A 82 -8.70 -3.00 -9.97
N GLU A 83 -7.65 -2.57 -9.27
CA GLU A 83 -6.37 -2.18 -9.88
C GLU A 83 -5.76 -3.32 -10.69
N ARG A 84 -5.67 -4.53 -10.10
CA ARG A 84 -5.15 -5.71 -10.81
C ARG A 84 -5.97 -6.07 -12.05
N ALA A 85 -7.29 -5.88 -12.01
CA ALA A 85 -8.14 -6.10 -13.18
C ALA A 85 -7.90 -5.05 -14.27
N GLY A 86 -7.76 -3.77 -13.88
CA GLY A 86 -7.42 -2.66 -14.78
C GLY A 86 -6.07 -2.84 -15.46
N SER A 87 -5.01 -3.15 -14.69
CA SER A 87 -3.66 -3.36 -15.24
C SER A 87 -3.59 -4.53 -16.22
N ARG A 88 -4.34 -5.62 -15.98
CA ARG A 88 -4.43 -6.75 -16.92
C ARG A 88 -5.13 -6.37 -18.23
N ARG A 89 -6.16 -5.53 -18.17
CA ARG A 89 -6.83 -5.00 -19.37
C ARG A 89 -5.91 -4.07 -20.17
N ALA A 90 -5.16 -3.20 -19.49
CA ALA A 90 -4.18 -2.33 -20.13
C ALA A 90 -3.06 -3.13 -20.83
N ALA A 91 -2.53 -4.17 -20.17
CA ALA A 91 -1.52 -5.05 -20.75
C ALA A 91 -2.05 -5.89 -21.94
N ALA A 92 -3.33 -6.28 -21.93
CA ALA A 92 -3.95 -7.03 -23.02
C ALA A 92 -4.31 -6.16 -24.25
N GLY A 93 -4.47 -4.85 -24.06
CA GLY A 93 -4.82 -3.90 -25.12
C GLY A 93 -3.64 -3.40 -25.98
N GLY A 94 -2.40 -3.62 -25.55
CA GLY A 94 -1.18 -3.07 -26.16
C GLY A 94 -0.67 -3.77 -27.43
N ARG A 95 -1.49 -4.59 -28.11
CA ARG A 95 -1.10 -5.26 -29.37
C ARG A 95 -2.05 -4.88 -30.50
N ARG A 96 -1.88 -3.67 -31.04
CA ARG A 96 -2.34 -3.29 -32.38
C ARG A 96 -1.33 -2.38 -33.07
N LEU A 97 -0.79 -2.94 -34.16
CA LEU A 97 -0.05 -2.36 -35.30
C LEU A 97 1.39 -1.89 -35.00
#